data_AF-A0A4U2XYT2-F1
#
_entry.id   AF-A0A4U2XYT2-F1
#
_cell.length_a   1.000
_cell.length_b   1.000
_cell.length_c   1.000
_cell.angle_alpha   90.00
_cell.angle_beta   90.00
_cell.angle_gamma   90.00
#
_symmetry.space_group_name_H-M   'P 1'
#
loop_
_entity.id
_entity.type
_entity.pdbx_description
1 polymer ?
#
loop_
_entity_poly.entity_id
_entity_poly.type
_entity_poly.pdbx_seq_one_letter_code
_entity_poly.pdbx_strand_id
1 'polypeptide(L)'
;MTKFIEQRVEVLENEVAELKLIVHELRGKKSIEPSTTNTVEDIIEFEGKQYRKVDREAREGDVVIFKKTSIDCVTVGKPYKSMGDTFYDDEGDDIHIYNGIADGTPETVDVYELIKSKPLTPNQQRAAIIDKAKQFIEEAMNQGKVGSPISELGNETYQYKFFGVEFDVNEREVKASVYQNSSRDKRMKREPIHVSISKCSPNDVFNEHIGKAIALGRALGLDVSEFEQAVQPTFQVGQIIEFMSVRDGLLTSQLIQVKSNQLWFVNVDGDEVYVTTDRELGTPKIINDTNA
;
A
#
# COMPACT_ATOMS: atom_id res chain seq x y z
N MET A 1 34.42 4.90 6.49
CA MET A 1 34.24 4.28 5.16
C MET A 1 33.34 3.04 5.25
N THR A 2 33.60 2.13 6.18
CA THR A 2 32.77 0.95 6.51
C THR A 2 31.30 1.26 6.82
N LYS A 3 31.04 2.27 7.67
CA LYS A 3 29.67 2.65 8.07
C LYS A 3 28.78 3.12 6.90
N PHE A 4 29.37 3.68 5.85
CA PHE A 4 28.66 4.15 4.65
C PHE A 4 28.38 2.99 3.68
N ILE A 5 29.25 1.98 3.68
CA ILE A 5 29.06 0.76 2.89
C ILE A 5 27.95 -0.08 3.52
N GLU A 6 27.94 -0.25 4.85
CA GLU A 6 26.90 -0.98 5.58
C GLU A 6 25.51 -0.36 5.37
N GLN A 7 25.40 0.97 5.46
CA GLN A 7 24.13 1.67 5.20
C GLN A 7 23.66 1.51 3.74
N ARG A 8 24.59 1.52 2.77
CA ARG A 8 24.24 1.30 1.36
C ARG A 8 23.83 -0.14 1.09
N VAL A 9 24.47 -1.11 1.75
CA VAL A 9 24.08 -2.53 1.64
C VAL A 9 22.69 -2.73 2.23
N GLU A 10 22.39 -2.15 3.38
CA GLU A 10 21.06 -2.25 4.00
C GLU A 10 19.97 -1.60 3.13
N VAL A 11 20.24 -0.46 2.50
CA VAL A 11 19.32 0.18 1.54
C VAL A 11 19.09 -0.72 0.32
N LEU A 12 20.15 -1.29 -0.25
CA LEU A 12 20.04 -2.20 -1.40
C LEU A 12 19.30 -3.49 -1.05
N GLU A 13 19.50 -4.04 0.13
CA GLU A 13 18.78 -5.23 0.61
C GLU A 13 17.28 -4.94 0.75
N ASN A 14 16.92 -3.75 1.22
CA ASN A 14 15.52 -3.31 1.30
C ASN A 14 14.89 -3.09 -0.08
N GLU A 15 15.60 -2.44 -1.01
CA GLU A 15 15.13 -2.26 -2.40
C GLU A 15 14.94 -3.61 -3.11
N VAL A 16 15.85 -4.56 -2.91
CA VAL A 16 15.74 -5.93 -3.46
C VAL A 16 14.55 -6.66 -2.85
N ALA A 17 14.25 -6.47 -1.57
CA ALA A 17 13.09 -7.07 -0.92
C ALA A 17 11.76 -6.52 -1.47
N GLU A 18 11.66 -5.19 -1.66
CA GLU A 18 10.48 -4.56 -2.26
C GLU A 18 10.27 -4.99 -3.72
N LEU A 19 11.35 -5.04 -4.52
CA LEU A 19 11.29 -5.52 -5.90
C LEU A 19 10.83 -6.98 -5.99
N LYS A 20 11.27 -7.84 -5.06
CA LYS A 20 10.80 -9.24 -5.00
C LYS A 20 9.30 -9.33 -4.73
N LEU A 21 8.77 -8.46 -3.86
CA LEU A 21 7.35 -8.41 -3.51
C LEU A 21 6.50 -7.93 -4.68
N ILE A 22 6.95 -6.88 -5.38
CA ILE A 22 6.30 -6.35 -6.59
C ILE A 22 6.32 -7.38 -7.72
N VAL A 23 7.45 -8.07 -7.94
CA VAL A 23 7.54 -9.13 -8.96
C VAL A 23 6.58 -10.28 -8.64
N HIS A 24 6.36 -10.60 -7.36
CA HIS A 24 5.41 -11.63 -6.95
C HIS A 24 3.95 -11.22 -7.21
N GLU A 25 3.56 -9.98 -6.87
CA GLU A 25 2.23 -9.44 -7.20
C GLU A 25 1.97 -9.39 -8.72
N LEU A 26 2.99 -9.06 -9.51
CA LEU A 26 2.90 -9.05 -10.97
C LEU A 26 2.79 -10.47 -11.56
N ARG A 27 3.42 -11.47 -10.94
CA ARG A 27 3.27 -12.88 -11.32
C ARG A 27 1.90 -13.44 -10.94
N GLY A 28 1.29 -12.97 -9.85
CA GLY A 28 -0.11 -13.28 -9.49
C GLY A 28 -1.15 -12.88 -10.55
N LYS A 29 -0.79 -12.01 -11.52
CA LYS A 29 -1.67 -11.57 -12.61
C LYS A 29 -1.47 -12.32 -13.94
N LYS A 30 -0.56 -13.30 -14.04
CA LYS A 30 -0.36 -14.05 -15.29
C LYS A 30 0.07 -15.49 -15.02
N SER A 31 -0.80 -16.43 -15.37
CA SER A 31 -0.45 -17.84 -15.56
C SER A 31 0.66 -17.94 -16.61
N ILE A 32 1.80 -18.56 -16.24
CA ILE A 32 2.60 -19.56 -16.97
C ILE A 32 3.99 -19.72 -16.27
N GLU A 33 4.31 -20.99 -16.01
CA GLU A 33 5.50 -21.74 -15.52
C GLU A 33 6.91 -21.12 -15.30
N PRO A 34 7.76 -21.78 -14.46
CA PRO A 34 8.92 -21.16 -13.81
C PRO A 34 10.27 -21.46 -14.50
N SER A 35 11.22 -20.52 -14.41
CA SER A 35 12.66 -20.82 -14.55
C SER A 35 13.54 -19.74 -13.89
N THR A 36 14.21 -20.19 -12.80
CA THR A 36 15.57 -19.90 -12.25
C THR A 36 16.26 -18.56 -12.55
N THR A 37 16.86 -17.81 -11.61
CA THR A 37 17.67 -18.19 -10.43
C THR A 37 17.64 -17.09 -9.34
N ASN A 38 16.99 -17.43 -8.22
CA ASN A 38 17.00 -16.89 -6.85
C ASN A 38 15.69 -17.47 -6.27
N THR A 39 15.73 -18.76 -5.91
CA THR A 39 14.57 -19.65 -5.96
C THR A 39 13.48 -19.25 -4.96
N VAL A 40 12.26 -19.15 -5.50
CA VAL A 40 10.97 -18.94 -4.83
C VAL A 40 10.62 -20.10 -3.87
N GLU A 41 11.50 -21.09 -3.74
CA GLU A 41 11.33 -22.31 -2.92
C GLU A 41 11.50 -22.05 -1.41
N ASP A 42 12.15 -20.97 -1.02
CA ASP A 42 12.42 -20.67 0.39
C ASP A 42 11.34 -19.82 1.05
N ILE A 43 10.29 -19.39 0.32
CA ILE A 43 9.17 -18.64 0.89
C ILE A 43 7.87 -19.35 0.55
N ILE A 44 7.05 -19.60 1.57
CA ILE A 44 5.70 -20.17 1.41
C ILE A 44 4.65 -19.20 1.94
N GLU A 45 3.44 -19.31 1.40
CA GLU A 45 2.25 -18.68 1.96
C GLU A 45 1.41 -19.73 2.69
N PHE A 46 1.08 -19.47 3.95
CA PHE A 46 0.25 -20.34 4.78
C PHE A 46 -0.62 -19.47 5.70
N GLU A 47 -1.92 -19.75 5.76
CA GLU A 47 -2.90 -18.95 6.51
C GLU A 47 -2.84 -17.43 6.20
N GLY A 48 -2.57 -17.05 4.93
CA GLY A 48 -2.46 -15.66 4.50
C GLY A 48 -1.22 -14.92 5.03
N LYS A 49 -0.22 -15.65 5.53
CA LYS A 49 1.06 -15.12 6.00
C LYS A 49 2.22 -15.75 5.23
N GLN A 50 3.31 -15.00 5.11
CA GLN A 50 4.52 -15.48 4.45
C GLN A 50 5.52 -16.03 5.47
N TYR A 51 6.12 -17.16 5.14
CA TYR A 51 7.13 -17.82 5.96
C TYR A 51 8.39 -18.06 5.14
N ARG A 52 9.57 -17.95 5.76
CA ARG A 52 10.86 -18.24 5.11
C ARG A 52 11.49 -19.52 5.66
N LYS A 53 12.08 -20.33 4.80
CA LYS A 53 12.78 -21.55 5.17
C LYS A 53 14.00 -21.24 6.05
N VAL A 54 14.19 -22.03 7.09
CA VAL A 54 15.30 -21.89 8.04
C VAL A 54 15.96 -23.23 8.32
N ASP A 55 17.28 -23.20 8.52
CA ASP A 55 18.08 -24.38 8.88
C ASP A 55 18.23 -24.48 10.40
N ARG A 56 17.11 -24.84 11.07
CA ARG A 56 17.02 -25.08 12.51
C ARG A 56 15.77 -25.91 12.84
N GLU A 57 15.71 -26.44 14.06
CA GLU A 57 14.48 -27.07 14.58
C GLU A 57 13.32 -26.07 14.69
N ALA A 58 12.10 -26.60 14.54
CA ALA A 58 10.84 -25.87 14.63
C ALA A 58 10.62 -25.31 16.03
N ARG A 59 10.02 -24.12 16.07
CA ARG A 59 9.58 -23.43 17.27
C ARG A 59 8.10 -23.12 17.15
N GLU A 60 7.48 -22.83 18.28
CA GLU A 60 6.09 -22.39 18.32
C GLU A 60 5.84 -21.24 17.33
N GLY A 61 4.86 -21.43 16.44
CA GLY A 61 4.48 -20.48 15.41
C GLY A 61 5.20 -20.64 14.06
N ASP A 62 6.19 -21.53 13.95
CA ASP A 62 6.76 -21.92 12.66
C ASP A 62 5.79 -22.84 11.88
N VAL A 63 6.07 -23.04 10.59
CA VAL A 63 5.38 -23.99 9.72
C VAL A 63 6.34 -25.09 9.32
N VAL A 64 5.91 -26.34 9.40
CA VAL A 64 6.69 -27.51 8.97
C VAL A 64 6.06 -28.16 7.75
N ILE A 65 6.91 -28.60 6.81
CA ILE A 65 6.51 -29.38 5.64
C ILE A 65 7.36 -30.64 5.59
N PHE A 66 6.70 -31.80 5.66
CA PHE A 66 7.37 -33.10 5.58
C PHE A 66 7.69 -33.43 4.11
N LYS A 67 8.97 -33.67 3.80
CA LYS A 67 9.43 -34.14 2.48
C LYS A 67 9.22 -35.63 2.28
N LYS A 68 9.27 -36.38 3.39
CA LYS A 68 9.11 -37.82 3.43
C LYS A 68 8.65 -38.21 4.83
N THR A 69 7.66 -39.09 4.90
CA THR A 69 7.18 -39.68 6.15
C THR A 69 6.67 -41.09 5.89
N SER A 70 6.74 -41.96 6.88
CA SER A 70 6.10 -43.28 6.89
C SER A 70 4.82 -43.31 7.73
N ILE A 71 4.40 -42.15 8.25
CA ILE A 71 3.16 -42.01 9.01
C ILE A 71 1.99 -41.77 8.06
N ASP A 72 0.89 -42.45 8.31
CA ASP A 72 -0.37 -42.32 7.58
C ASP A 72 -1.12 -41.01 7.87
N CYS A 73 -1.04 -40.48 9.09
CA CYS A 73 -1.67 -39.21 9.47
C CYS A 73 -0.90 -37.94 9.04
N VAL A 74 0.23 -38.09 8.34
CA VAL A 74 1.01 -36.94 7.81
C VAL A 74 1.05 -36.98 6.29
N THR A 75 0.56 -35.91 5.67
CA THR A 75 0.58 -35.76 4.22
C THR A 75 1.88 -35.08 3.78
N VAL A 76 2.70 -35.79 2.99
CA VAL A 76 3.92 -35.24 2.40
C VAL A 76 3.59 -33.99 1.56
N GLY A 77 4.38 -32.93 1.75
CA GLY A 77 4.21 -31.65 1.05
C GLY A 77 3.10 -30.75 1.61
N LYS A 78 2.34 -31.20 2.61
CA LYS A 78 1.35 -30.36 3.29
C LYS A 78 2.00 -29.52 4.41
N PRO A 79 1.66 -28.23 4.53
CA PRO A 79 2.11 -27.40 5.64
C PRO A 79 1.30 -27.64 6.91
N TYR A 80 2.01 -27.73 8.04
CA TYR A 80 1.46 -27.85 9.38
C TYR A 80 2.02 -26.77 10.29
N LYS A 81 1.19 -26.22 11.18
CA LYS A 81 1.60 -25.21 12.14
C LYS A 81 2.22 -25.86 13.36
N SER A 82 3.46 -25.49 13.68
CA SER A 82 4.16 -25.99 14.86
C SER A 82 3.70 -25.27 16.13
N MET A 83 3.45 -26.05 17.17
CA MET A 83 3.18 -25.61 18.55
C MET A 83 4.41 -25.86 19.45
N GLY A 84 5.62 -25.78 18.88
CA GLY A 84 6.87 -26.13 19.55
C GLY A 84 7.49 -27.37 18.90
N ASP A 85 7.58 -28.46 19.65
CA ASP A 85 8.03 -29.75 19.14
C ASP A 85 6.88 -30.63 18.60
N THR A 86 5.64 -30.11 18.56
CA THR A 86 4.46 -30.82 18.06
C THR A 86 3.64 -30.02 17.05
N PHE A 87 2.67 -30.68 16.39
CA PHE A 87 1.64 -30.09 15.53
C PHE A 87 0.36 -30.92 15.56
N TYR A 88 -0.76 -30.33 15.12
CA TYR A 88 -2.02 -31.06 14.94
C TYR A 88 -2.14 -31.62 13.53
N ASP A 89 -2.51 -32.90 13.43
CA ASP A 89 -2.88 -33.50 12.15
C ASP A 89 -4.32 -33.11 11.72
N ASP A 90 -4.80 -33.75 10.65
CA ASP A 90 -6.14 -33.50 10.10
C ASP A 90 -7.27 -34.05 10.98
N GLU A 91 -6.97 -34.95 11.90
CA GLU A 91 -7.91 -35.52 12.87
C GLU A 91 -7.90 -34.74 14.20
N GLY A 92 -6.94 -33.82 14.36
CA GLY A 92 -6.75 -33.00 15.55
C GLY A 92 -5.89 -33.67 16.62
N ASP A 93 -5.17 -34.74 16.27
CA ASP A 93 -4.24 -35.43 17.15
C ASP A 93 -2.90 -34.68 17.25
N ASP A 94 -2.32 -34.67 18.44
CA ASP A 94 -1.06 -34.00 18.74
C ASP A 94 0.13 -34.91 18.40
N ILE A 95 0.94 -34.53 17.41
CA ILE A 95 2.04 -35.33 16.88
C ILE A 95 3.37 -34.61 17.11
N HIS A 96 4.31 -35.31 17.75
CA HIS A 96 5.68 -34.83 17.90
C HIS A 96 6.44 -34.85 16.57
N ILE A 97 7.10 -33.73 16.26
CA ILE A 97 7.86 -33.50 15.03
C ILE A 97 9.17 -34.29 15.04
N TYR A 98 9.95 -34.22 16.12
CA TYR A 98 11.35 -34.72 16.17
C TYR A 98 11.55 -35.97 17.03
N ASN A 99 10.53 -36.40 17.78
CA ASN A 99 10.67 -37.47 18.75
C ASN A 99 9.43 -38.36 18.76
N GLY A 100 9.54 -39.62 18.34
CA GLY A 100 8.42 -40.57 18.37
C GLY A 100 7.94 -40.97 16.99
N ILE A 101 6.65 -40.84 16.71
CA ILE A 101 6.01 -41.48 15.54
C ILE A 101 6.49 -40.84 14.21
N ALA A 102 6.86 -39.56 14.21
CA ALA A 102 7.26 -38.85 12.99
C ALA A 102 8.74 -38.85 12.65
N ASP A 103 9.61 -39.11 13.64
CA ASP A 103 11.08 -39.13 13.50
C ASP A 103 11.62 -38.07 12.51
N GLY A 104 11.10 -36.84 12.63
CA GLY A 104 11.50 -35.73 11.81
C GLY A 104 12.97 -35.42 12.02
N THR A 105 13.68 -35.13 10.93
CA THR A 105 15.06 -34.65 10.91
C THR A 105 15.13 -33.43 10.00
N PRO A 106 16.18 -32.60 10.07
CA PRO A 106 16.42 -31.54 9.08
C PRO A 106 16.45 -32.06 7.62
N GLU A 107 16.72 -33.35 7.41
CA GLU A 107 16.69 -34.00 6.10
C GLU A 107 15.26 -34.34 5.63
N THR A 108 14.35 -34.68 6.55
CA THR A 108 12.98 -35.13 6.26
C THR A 108 11.91 -34.05 6.41
N VAL A 109 12.23 -32.95 7.11
CA VAL A 109 11.29 -31.85 7.40
C VAL A 109 11.91 -30.51 7.03
N ASP A 110 11.19 -29.70 6.27
CA ASP A 110 11.51 -28.29 6.10
C ASP A 110 10.77 -27.44 7.14
N VAL A 111 11.50 -26.52 7.77
CA VAL A 111 10.97 -25.57 8.76
C VAL A 111 10.94 -24.18 8.15
N TYR A 112 9.81 -23.50 8.30
CA TYR A 112 9.59 -22.14 7.81
C TYR A 112 9.19 -21.23 8.96
N GLU A 113 9.94 -20.15 9.17
CA GLU A 113 9.63 -19.17 10.21
C GLU A 113 8.80 -18.02 9.66
N LEU A 114 7.88 -17.51 10.49
CA LEU A 114 7.01 -16.40 10.09
C LEU A 114 7.85 -15.15 9.76
N ILE A 115 7.69 -14.65 8.54
CA ILE A 115 8.24 -13.34 8.16
C ILE A 115 7.38 -12.30 8.86
N LYS A 116 7.86 -11.77 9.98
CA LYS A 116 7.21 -10.62 10.64
C LYS A 116 7.26 -9.46 9.66
N SER A 117 6.09 -9.04 9.15
CA SER A 117 6.00 -7.84 8.35
C SER A 117 6.51 -6.67 9.17
N LYS A 118 7.51 -5.96 8.63
CA LYS A 118 7.96 -4.70 9.21
C LYS A 118 6.76 -3.73 9.16
N PRO A 119 6.52 -2.91 10.21
CA PRO A 119 5.48 -1.90 10.13
C PRO A 119 5.73 -1.01 8.91
N LEU A 120 4.69 -0.78 8.11
CA LEU A 120 4.74 0.07 6.93
C LEU A 120 5.25 1.46 7.31
N THR A 121 6.12 2.03 6.48
CA THR A 121 6.56 3.43 6.65
C THR A 121 5.37 4.39 6.45
N PRO A 122 5.43 5.64 6.96
CA PRO A 122 4.37 6.61 6.73
C PRO A 122 4.02 6.79 5.24
N ASN A 123 5.02 6.79 4.35
CA ASN A 123 4.80 6.89 2.91
C ASN A 123 4.12 5.66 2.33
N GLN A 124 4.49 4.44 2.77
CA GLN A 124 3.82 3.22 2.34
C GLN A 124 2.36 3.16 2.83
N GLN A 125 2.10 3.57 4.08
CA GLN A 125 0.73 3.65 4.61
C GLN A 125 -0.09 4.68 3.82
N ARG A 126 0.49 5.84 3.53
CA ARG A 126 -0.16 6.90 2.77
C ARG A 126 -0.42 6.48 1.32
N ALA A 127 0.52 5.81 0.67
CA ALA A 127 0.34 5.26 -0.67
C ALA A 127 -0.83 4.26 -0.73
N ALA A 128 -0.94 3.37 0.27
CA ALA A 128 -2.07 2.46 0.37
C ALA A 128 -3.42 3.18 0.49
N ILE A 129 -3.49 4.29 1.24
CA ILE A 129 -4.71 5.11 1.35
C ILE A 129 -5.01 5.81 0.01
N ILE A 130 -4.00 6.32 -0.68
CA ILE A 130 -4.14 6.95 -2.00
C ILE A 130 -4.69 5.94 -3.02
N ASP A 131 -4.18 4.71 -3.02
CA ASP A 131 -4.64 3.67 -3.95
C ASP A 131 -6.07 3.23 -3.66
N LYS A 132 -6.44 3.10 -2.38
CA LYS A 132 -7.84 2.90 -1.97
C LYS A 132 -8.73 4.07 -2.42
N ALA A 133 -8.26 5.30 -2.32
CA ALA A 133 -9.01 6.47 -2.78
C ALA A 133 -9.23 6.44 -4.31
N LYS A 134 -8.22 6.04 -5.09
CA LYS A 134 -8.36 5.86 -6.55
C LYS A 134 -9.40 4.78 -6.88
N GLN A 135 -9.32 3.63 -6.22
CA GLN A 135 -10.24 2.52 -6.41
C GLN A 135 -11.68 2.94 -6.05
N PHE A 136 -11.86 3.60 -4.90
CA PHE A 136 -13.15 4.12 -4.46
C PHE A 136 -13.79 5.05 -5.50
N ILE A 137 -13.00 5.98 -6.07
CA ILE A 137 -13.49 6.89 -7.12
C ILE A 137 -13.92 6.10 -8.36
N GLU A 138 -13.11 5.13 -8.80
CA GLU A 138 -13.39 4.31 -9.98
C GLU A 138 -14.68 3.50 -9.79
N GLU A 139 -14.82 2.81 -8.65
CA GLU A 139 -16.01 2.05 -8.31
C GLU A 139 -17.25 2.93 -8.27
N ALA A 140 -17.18 4.08 -7.60
CA ALA A 140 -18.29 5.01 -7.50
C ALA A 140 -18.70 5.57 -8.88
N MET A 141 -17.74 5.90 -9.74
CA MET A 141 -18.02 6.35 -11.11
C MET A 141 -18.57 5.23 -11.99
N ASN A 142 -18.12 3.99 -11.80
CA ASN A 142 -18.63 2.84 -12.53
C ASN A 142 -20.06 2.48 -12.13
N GLN A 143 -20.42 2.63 -10.85
CA GLN A 143 -21.81 2.50 -10.38
C GLN A 143 -22.75 3.46 -11.14
N GLY A 144 -22.34 4.71 -11.32
CA GLY A 144 -23.10 5.71 -12.07
C GLY A 144 -23.32 5.38 -13.55
N LYS A 145 -22.55 4.45 -14.13
CA LYS A 145 -22.72 3.98 -15.52
C LYS A 145 -23.71 2.83 -15.65
N VAL A 146 -23.98 2.09 -14.57
CA VAL A 146 -24.85 0.90 -14.57
C VAL A 146 -26.28 1.25 -14.19
N GLY A 147 -26.48 2.24 -13.30
CA GLY A 147 -27.79 2.83 -12.99
C GLY A 147 -28.82 1.86 -12.41
N SER A 148 -28.39 0.83 -11.68
CA SER A 148 -29.21 -0.30 -11.21
C SER A 148 -29.18 -0.43 -9.67
N PRO A 149 -30.28 -0.87 -9.01
CA PRO A 149 -30.50 -0.87 -7.55
C PRO A 149 -29.66 -1.90 -6.77
N ILE A 150 -28.34 -1.88 -6.95
CA ILE A 150 -27.45 -2.94 -6.44
C ILE A 150 -26.73 -2.51 -5.16
N SER A 151 -26.79 -1.23 -4.79
CA SER A 151 -26.12 -0.75 -3.57
C SER A 151 -27.12 -0.38 -2.48
N GLU A 152 -26.91 -0.90 -1.28
CA GLU A 152 -27.56 -0.42 -0.05
C GLU A 152 -26.83 0.79 0.56
N LEU A 153 -25.72 1.22 -0.06
CA LEU A 153 -24.89 2.33 0.37
C LEU A 153 -25.32 3.64 -0.33
N GLY A 154 -24.85 4.77 0.18
CA GLY A 154 -25.02 6.05 -0.49
C GLY A 154 -26.44 6.60 -0.45
N ASN A 155 -26.65 7.66 -1.22
CA ASN A 155 -27.95 8.32 -1.38
C ASN A 155 -28.73 7.74 -2.59
N GLU A 156 -29.97 8.20 -2.78
CA GLU A 156 -30.85 7.76 -3.89
C GLU A 156 -30.18 7.86 -5.28
N THR A 157 -29.27 8.83 -5.48
CA THR A 157 -28.57 8.98 -6.76
C THR A 157 -27.56 7.87 -6.99
N TYR A 158 -26.80 7.52 -5.95
CA TYR A 158 -25.86 6.40 -6.01
C TYR A 158 -26.57 5.06 -6.23
N GLN A 159 -27.71 4.87 -5.58
CA GLN A 159 -28.45 3.61 -5.57
C GLN A 159 -29.21 3.36 -6.87
N TYR A 160 -29.86 4.37 -7.46
CA TYR A 160 -30.91 4.15 -8.46
C TYR A 160 -30.73 4.90 -9.78
N LYS A 161 -29.70 5.75 -9.92
CA LYS A 161 -29.61 6.68 -11.06
C LYS A 161 -28.35 6.46 -11.86
N PHE A 162 -28.45 6.70 -13.17
CA PHE A 162 -27.25 6.97 -13.95
C PHE A 162 -26.74 8.36 -13.58
N PHE A 163 -25.44 8.49 -13.36
CA PHE A 163 -24.83 9.77 -13.07
C PHE A 163 -23.41 9.88 -13.64
N GLY A 164 -23.03 11.11 -13.97
CA GLY A 164 -21.66 11.49 -14.28
C GLY A 164 -21.10 12.39 -13.19
N VAL A 165 -19.78 12.45 -13.09
CA VAL A 165 -19.06 13.28 -12.12
C VAL A 165 -18.07 14.15 -12.86
N GLU A 166 -18.01 15.43 -12.50
CA GLU A 166 -16.92 16.33 -12.87
C GLU A 166 -16.19 16.77 -11.61
N PHE A 167 -14.86 16.87 -11.71
CA PHE A 167 -14.01 17.32 -10.62
C PHE A 167 -13.35 18.64 -10.99
N ASP A 168 -13.50 19.64 -10.13
CA ASP A 168 -12.71 20.86 -10.16
C ASP A 168 -11.66 20.77 -9.04
N VAL A 169 -10.38 20.79 -9.40
CA VAL A 169 -9.25 20.70 -8.47
C VAL A 169 -8.51 22.03 -8.44
N ASN A 170 -8.42 22.62 -7.25
CA ASN A 170 -7.57 23.77 -6.95
C ASN A 170 -6.43 23.31 -6.03
N GLU A 171 -5.50 24.20 -5.67
CA GLU A 171 -4.27 23.85 -4.93
C GLU A 171 -4.50 23.05 -3.64
N ARG A 172 -5.60 23.30 -2.91
CA ARG A 172 -5.93 22.61 -1.64
C ARG A 172 -7.41 22.24 -1.50
N GLU A 173 -8.16 22.31 -2.59
CA GLU A 173 -9.60 22.07 -2.58
C GLU A 173 -10.01 21.23 -3.78
N VAL A 174 -10.90 20.27 -3.55
CA VAL A 174 -11.51 19.47 -4.60
C VAL A 174 -13.02 19.61 -4.51
N LYS A 175 -13.64 20.00 -5.62
CA LYS A 175 -15.09 20.03 -5.76
C LYS A 175 -15.53 18.89 -6.67
N ALA A 176 -16.49 18.09 -6.20
CA ALA A 176 -17.15 17.07 -6.99
C ALA A 176 -18.56 17.55 -7.35
N SER A 177 -18.86 17.60 -8.65
CA SER A 177 -20.18 17.95 -9.19
C SER A 177 -20.80 16.70 -9.81
N VAL A 178 -21.89 16.19 -9.24
CA VAL A 178 -22.59 14.99 -9.69
C VAL A 178 -23.80 15.39 -10.53
N TYR A 179 -23.90 14.86 -11.74
CA TYR A 179 -24.97 15.15 -12.70
C TYR A 179 -25.80 13.90 -12.94
N GLN A 180 -27.12 14.05 -12.94
CA GLN A 180 -28.00 12.96 -13.34
C GLN A 180 -27.95 12.77 -14.86
N ASN A 181 -27.84 11.52 -15.29
CA ASN A 181 -27.91 11.13 -16.67
C ASN A 181 -29.20 10.33 -16.95
N SER A 182 -29.70 10.41 -18.18
CA SER A 182 -30.86 9.62 -18.65
C SER A 182 -30.44 8.20 -19.07
N SER A 183 -29.15 8.02 -19.33
CA SER A 183 -28.48 6.77 -19.68
C SER A 183 -27.01 6.91 -19.31
N ARG A 184 -26.19 5.88 -19.56
CA ARG A 184 -24.76 5.87 -19.23
C ARG A 184 -24.02 7.19 -19.53
N ASP A 185 -24.19 7.74 -20.73
CA ASP A 185 -23.38 8.88 -21.21
C ASP A 185 -24.19 10.13 -21.56
N LYS A 186 -25.51 10.13 -21.30
CA LYS A 186 -26.39 11.24 -21.72
C LYS A 186 -26.88 12.05 -20.52
N ARG A 187 -26.23 13.19 -20.27
CA ARG A 187 -26.60 14.16 -19.23
C ARG A 187 -28.03 14.67 -19.42
N MET A 188 -28.83 14.69 -18.34
CA MET A 188 -30.21 15.19 -18.38
C MET A 188 -30.30 16.71 -18.28
N LYS A 189 -29.57 17.29 -17.33
CA LYS A 189 -29.59 18.72 -17.01
C LYS A 189 -28.18 19.27 -16.97
N ARG A 190 -28.02 20.57 -17.22
CA ARG A 190 -26.70 21.22 -17.17
C ARG A 190 -26.20 21.42 -15.75
N GLU A 191 -27.10 21.54 -14.79
CA GLU A 191 -26.79 21.77 -13.39
C GLU A 191 -26.55 20.44 -12.66
N PRO A 192 -25.57 20.39 -11.74
CA PRO A 192 -25.36 19.22 -10.90
C PRO A 192 -26.51 19.06 -9.91
N ILE A 193 -26.86 17.80 -9.63
CA ILE A 193 -27.87 17.43 -8.63
C ILE A 193 -27.29 17.32 -7.22
N HIS A 194 -26.00 16.98 -7.11
CA HIS A 194 -25.25 17.02 -5.86
C HIS A 194 -23.92 17.70 -6.08
N VAL A 195 -23.50 18.50 -5.11
CA VAL A 195 -22.19 19.14 -5.09
C VAL A 195 -21.61 18.99 -3.70
N SER A 196 -20.35 18.61 -3.62
CA SER A 196 -19.60 18.61 -2.37
C SER A 196 -18.18 19.09 -2.60
N ILE A 197 -17.59 19.67 -1.56
CA ILE A 197 -16.24 20.22 -1.57
C ILE A 197 -15.45 19.58 -0.44
N SER A 198 -14.28 19.05 -0.78
CA SER A 198 -13.24 18.68 0.16
C SER A 198 -12.21 19.80 0.23
N LYS A 199 -11.86 20.23 1.45
CA LYS A 199 -10.83 21.24 1.69
C LYS A 199 -9.76 20.63 2.59
N CYS A 200 -8.51 20.64 2.13
CA CYS A 200 -7.39 20.16 2.92
C CYS A 200 -7.08 21.15 4.05
N SER A 201 -6.87 20.63 5.25
CA SER A 201 -6.47 21.45 6.40
C SER A 201 -5.13 22.14 6.10
N PRO A 202 -4.92 23.40 6.54
CA PRO A 202 -3.64 24.09 6.38
C PRO A 202 -2.46 23.30 6.96
N ASN A 203 -2.72 22.48 7.98
CA ASN A 203 -1.73 21.66 8.69
C ASN A 203 -1.57 20.24 8.12
N ASP A 204 -2.29 19.90 7.06
CA ASP A 204 -2.26 18.59 6.40
C ASP A 204 -1.60 18.70 5.01
N VAL A 205 -1.25 17.57 4.41
CA VAL A 205 -0.67 17.48 3.07
C VAL A 205 -1.77 17.18 2.05
N PHE A 206 -1.89 18.02 1.03
CA PHE A 206 -2.89 17.84 -0.01
C PHE A 206 -2.54 16.66 -0.93
N ASN A 207 -3.53 15.81 -1.18
CA ASN A 207 -3.50 14.81 -2.24
C ASN A 207 -4.78 14.88 -3.06
N GLU A 208 -4.64 15.00 -4.38
CA GLU A 208 -5.79 15.13 -5.29
C GLU A 208 -6.74 13.94 -5.20
N HIS A 209 -6.23 12.71 -5.13
CA HIS A 209 -7.05 11.50 -5.12
C HIS A 209 -7.83 11.36 -3.81
N ILE A 210 -7.19 11.64 -2.67
CA ILE A 210 -7.88 11.66 -1.37
C ILE A 210 -8.96 12.75 -1.37
N GLY A 211 -8.64 13.95 -1.87
CA GLY A 211 -9.60 15.05 -1.99
C GLY A 211 -10.81 14.70 -2.87
N LYS A 212 -10.57 14.06 -4.03
CA LYS A 212 -11.61 13.55 -4.93
C LYS A 212 -12.49 12.49 -4.28
N ALA A 213 -11.91 11.52 -3.58
CA ALA A 213 -12.66 10.48 -2.89
C ALA A 213 -13.58 11.07 -1.81
N ILE A 214 -13.06 11.98 -0.97
CA ILE A 214 -13.86 12.66 0.06
C ILE A 214 -14.99 13.50 -0.55
N ALA A 215 -14.68 14.31 -1.56
CA ALA A 215 -15.68 15.17 -2.20
C ALA A 215 -16.77 14.33 -2.88
N LEU A 216 -16.39 13.31 -3.66
CA LEU A 216 -17.34 12.44 -4.34
C LEU A 216 -18.18 11.62 -3.35
N GLY A 217 -17.54 10.99 -2.37
CA GLY A 217 -18.22 10.17 -1.37
C GLY A 217 -19.26 10.97 -0.60
N ARG A 218 -18.92 12.18 -0.15
CA ARG A 218 -19.89 13.09 0.49
C ARG A 218 -21.03 13.51 -0.43
N ALA A 219 -20.75 13.81 -1.71
CA ALA A 219 -21.79 14.15 -2.68
C ALA A 219 -22.77 12.97 -2.93
N LEU A 220 -22.28 11.74 -2.83
CA LEU A 220 -23.05 10.51 -3.03
C LEU A 220 -23.58 9.89 -1.74
N GLY A 221 -23.29 10.47 -0.57
CA GLY A 221 -23.71 9.94 0.73
C GLY A 221 -22.99 8.66 1.16
N LEU A 222 -21.79 8.39 0.64
CA LEU A 222 -20.95 7.25 0.99
C LEU A 222 -20.07 7.57 2.20
N ASP A 223 -19.67 6.53 2.93
CA ASP A 223 -18.68 6.68 4.01
C ASP A 223 -17.30 7.00 3.41
N VAL A 224 -16.64 7.99 4.02
CA VAL A 224 -15.32 8.48 3.63
C VAL A 224 -14.36 8.55 4.82
N SER A 225 -14.75 8.00 5.97
CA SER A 225 -14.00 8.05 7.23
C SER A 225 -12.55 7.56 7.08
N GLU A 226 -12.32 6.55 6.24
CA GLU A 226 -10.99 6.01 5.92
C GLU A 226 -10.04 7.04 5.27
N PHE A 227 -10.58 8.02 4.53
CA PHE A 227 -9.78 9.02 3.81
C PHE A 227 -9.54 10.30 4.63
N GLU A 228 -10.32 10.54 5.67
CA GLU A 228 -10.24 11.75 6.50
C GLU A 228 -9.06 11.74 7.49
N GLN A 229 -8.49 10.57 7.76
CA GLN A 229 -7.42 10.36 8.74
C GLN A 229 -6.17 9.76 8.07
N ALA A 230 -5.79 10.30 6.91
CA ALA A 230 -4.61 9.84 6.20
C ALA A 230 -3.31 10.18 6.95
N VAL A 231 -2.38 9.23 6.96
CA VAL A 231 -1.08 9.37 7.61
C VAL A 231 -0.26 10.47 6.93
N GLN A 232 0.44 11.30 7.71
CA GLN A 232 1.33 12.34 7.18
C GLN A 232 2.55 11.70 6.50
N PRO A 233 2.91 12.12 5.26
CA PRO A 233 4.08 11.59 4.60
C PRO A 233 5.38 12.16 5.18
N THR A 234 6.48 11.45 4.93
CA THR A 234 7.84 11.97 5.05
C THR A 234 8.37 12.39 3.67
N PHE A 235 9.44 13.17 3.65
CA PHE A 235 10.01 13.70 2.40
C PHE A 235 10.35 12.59 1.40
N GLN A 236 9.81 12.69 0.18
CA GLN A 236 10.15 11.84 -0.95
C GLN A 236 10.10 12.62 -2.27
N VAL A 237 10.70 12.05 -3.31
CA VAL A 237 10.72 12.63 -4.66
C VAL A 237 9.29 12.84 -5.17
N GLY A 238 9.07 13.91 -5.93
CA GLY A 238 7.78 14.23 -6.52
C GLY A 238 6.87 15.09 -5.64
N GLN A 239 7.12 15.14 -4.32
CA GLN A 239 6.37 16.03 -3.41
C GLN A 239 6.64 17.50 -3.70
N ILE A 240 5.63 18.34 -3.50
CA ILE A 240 5.76 19.80 -3.50
C ILE A 240 5.94 20.26 -2.05
N ILE A 241 7.02 20.99 -1.82
CA ILE A 241 7.34 21.59 -0.53
C ILE A 241 7.16 23.10 -0.57
N GLU A 242 6.92 23.67 0.61
CA GLU A 242 6.94 25.10 0.90
C GLU A 242 8.10 25.38 1.85
N PHE A 243 8.91 26.41 1.57
CA PHE A 243 10.04 26.81 2.41
C PHE A 243 10.36 28.30 2.26
N MET A 244 11.11 28.85 3.21
CA MET A 244 11.51 30.26 3.21
C MET A 244 12.91 30.43 2.62
N SER A 245 13.02 31.10 1.47
CA SER A 245 14.28 31.60 0.91
C SER A 245 14.65 32.92 1.58
N VAL A 246 15.92 33.06 1.96
CA VAL A 246 16.47 34.33 2.47
C VAL A 246 16.40 35.43 1.40
N ARG A 247 16.48 35.04 0.12
CA ARG A 247 16.52 35.98 -1.01
C ARG A 247 15.12 36.31 -1.53
N ASP A 248 14.26 35.29 -1.65
CA ASP A 248 13.04 35.37 -2.47
C ASP A 248 11.74 35.25 -1.64
N GLY A 249 11.85 35.05 -0.33
CA GLY A 249 10.69 34.86 0.54
C GLY A 249 10.12 33.45 0.47
N LEU A 250 8.79 33.32 0.58
CA LEU A 250 8.10 32.03 0.57
C LEU A 250 8.10 31.43 -0.84
N LEU A 251 8.67 30.24 -0.99
CA LEU A 251 8.75 29.53 -2.27
C LEU A 251 8.07 28.16 -2.17
N THR A 252 7.55 27.69 -3.30
CA THR A 252 7.09 26.32 -3.49
C THR A 252 7.91 25.64 -4.58
N SER A 253 8.26 24.37 -4.38
CA SER A 253 9.05 23.62 -5.37
C SER A 253 8.80 22.13 -5.27
N GLN A 254 8.86 21.46 -6.42
CA GLN A 254 8.78 20.00 -6.48
C GLN A 254 10.15 19.37 -6.21
N LEU A 255 10.19 18.37 -5.33
CA LEU A 255 11.39 17.64 -5.00
C LEU A 255 11.80 16.72 -6.14
N ILE A 256 13.05 16.83 -6.57
CA ILE A 256 13.66 15.94 -7.56
C ILE A 256 14.58 14.89 -6.91
N GLN A 257 15.08 15.17 -5.71
CA GLN A 257 15.94 14.25 -4.97
C GLN A 257 15.93 14.53 -3.46
N VAL A 258 16.02 13.48 -2.65
CA VAL A 258 16.12 13.55 -1.19
C VAL A 258 17.37 12.79 -0.75
N LYS A 259 18.28 13.45 -0.02
CA LYS A 259 19.51 12.85 0.54
C LYS A 259 19.68 13.25 1.99
N SER A 260 19.42 12.33 2.91
CA SER A 260 19.56 12.57 4.36
C SER A 260 18.81 13.85 4.80
N ASN A 261 19.50 14.98 5.00
CA ASN A 261 18.92 16.27 5.38
C ASN A 261 18.80 17.27 4.23
N GLN A 262 19.13 16.89 2.98
CA GLN A 262 19.09 17.76 1.80
C GLN A 262 17.92 17.42 0.89
N LEU A 263 17.11 18.44 0.58
CA LEU A 263 15.96 18.37 -0.31
C LEU A 263 16.28 19.17 -1.58
N TRP A 264 16.42 18.49 -2.70
CA TRP A 264 16.85 19.07 -3.97
C TRP A 264 15.65 19.37 -4.87
N PHE A 265 15.72 20.50 -5.58
CA PHE A 265 14.72 20.98 -6.53
C PHE A 265 15.36 21.89 -7.58
N VAL A 266 14.62 22.20 -8.64
CA VAL A 266 15.04 23.16 -9.67
C VAL A 266 14.46 24.53 -9.32
N ASN A 267 15.32 25.57 -9.26
CA ASN A 267 14.88 26.93 -8.98
C ASN A 267 14.27 27.61 -10.24
N VAL A 268 13.86 28.87 -10.09
CA VAL A 268 13.30 29.67 -11.21
C VAL A 268 14.28 29.93 -12.35
N ASP A 269 15.58 29.86 -12.08
CA ASP A 269 16.66 30.05 -13.06
C ASP A 269 17.01 28.74 -13.80
N GLY A 270 16.41 27.61 -13.40
CA GLY A 270 16.69 26.29 -13.96
C GLY A 270 17.87 25.55 -13.31
N ASP A 271 18.44 26.09 -12.23
CA ASP A 271 19.55 25.49 -11.51
C ASP A 271 19.06 24.48 -10.47
N GLU A 272 19.79 23.37 -10.34
CA GLU A 272 19.62 22.43 -9.24
C GLU A 272 20.17 23.01 -7.93
N VAL A 273 19.29 23.18 -6.96
CA VAL A 273 19.61 23.70 -5.63
C VAL A 273 19.03 22.80 -4.56
N TYR A 274 19.44 23.00 -3.31
CA TYR A 274 18.88 22.27 -2.18
C TYR A 274 18.60 23.17 -0.99
N VAL A 275 17.62 22.74 -0.19
CA VAL A 275 17.38 23.23 1.16
C VAL A 275 17.66 22.12 2.17
N THR A 276 17.97 22.50 3.40
CA THR A 276 18.23 21.54 4.46
C THR A 276 17.10 21.51 5.48
N THR A 277 16.82 20.34 6.04
CA THR A 277 15.76 20.14 7.03
C THR A 277 16.14 20.62 8.44
N ASP A 278 17.39 21.01 8.65
CA ASP A 278 17.99 21.37 9.95
C ASP A 278 18.15 22.88 10.17
N ARG A 279 17.82 23.74 9.20
CA ARG A 279 17.90 25.20 9.37
C ARG A 279 16.71 25.76 10.14
N GLU A 280 17.00 26.56 11.18
CA GLU A 280 16.00 27.24 12.03
C GLU A 280 15.14 28.28 11.29
N LEU A 281 15.60 28.81 10.16
CA LEU A 281 14.85 29.74 9.33
C LEU A 281 13.96 28.99 8.34
N GLY A 282 12.80 28.54 8.85
CA GLY A 282 11.71 27.99 8.03
C GLY A 282 11.97 26.57 7.55
N THR A 283 11.77 25.59 8.44
CA THR A 283 11.81 24.16 8.10
C THR A 283 10.88 23.89 6.91
N PRO A 284 11.38 23.26 5.83
CA PRO A 284 10.55 22.89 4.69
C PRO A 284 9.33 22.10 5.14
N LYS A 285 8.18 22.35 4.53
CA LYS A 285 6.94 21.65 4.80
C LYS A 285 6.40 21.03 3.52
N ILE A 286 5.96 19.78 3.59
CA ILE A 286 5.25 19.15 2.49
C ILE A 286 3.86 19.80 2.41
N ILE A 287 3.47 20.27 1.23
CA ILE A 287 2.15 20.87 1.01
C ILE A 287 1.29 20.05 0.06
N ASN A 288 1.91 19.29 -0.84
CA ASN A 288 1.20 18.44 -1.80
C ASN A 288 2.06 17.21 -2.16
N ASP A 289 1.46 16.03 -2.11
CA ASP A 289 2.11 14.75 -2.42
C ASP A 289 1.44 13.99 -3.57
N THR A 290 0.70 14.68 -4.43
CA THR A 290 -0.03 14.08 -5.56
C THR A 290 0.89 13.41 -6.58
N ASN A 291 2.10 13.95 -6.77
CA ASN A 291 3.07 13.47 -7.75
C ASN A 291 4.16 12.58 -7.12
N ALA A 292 3.98 12.19 -5.86
CA ALA A 292 4.97 11.51 -5.06
C ALA A 292 4.87 9.98 -5.14
#